data_AF-A0A6A6KT20-F1
#
_entry.id   AF-A0A6A6KT20-F1
#
_cell.length_a   1.000
_cell.length_b   1.000
_cell.length_c   1.000
_cell.angle_alpha   90.00
_cell.angle_beta   90.00
_cell.angle_gamma   90.00
#
_symmetry.space_group_name_H-M   'P 1'
#
loop_
_entity.id
_entity.type
_entity.pdbx_description
1 polymer ?
#
loop_
_entity_poly.entity_id
_entity_poly.type
_entity_poly.pdbx_seq_one_letter_code
_entity_poly.pdbx_strand_id
1 'polypeptide(L)'
;MILSPSTNVVKMIIGDLAIPRLREVPDQRTMGRSQCDSPELNPSCICCSWKHLKFYAASKRLSTAVLDTNGLPLETGVEYYALPAITDVAGGLTLINRNNSCPLYVGQEPIAPVVSQGFPVTFKPYAEGETIIRESRDLTVTFQAFTNCIQSTAWRVGEEDLETGRRFLVTGGEADYFAIQSTTGGYSLVWCPTESCPTCKPRCGSAGILIENNKRLLVLDGPAFPFRFSRVN
;
A
#
# COMPACT_ATOMS: atom_id res chain seq x y z
N MET A 1 -42.56 -56.27 -4.63
CA MET A 1 -42.52 -54.99 -3.90
C MET A 1 -41.47 -54.14 -4.62
N ILE A 2 -41.83 -53.33 -5.64
CA ILE A 2 -42.42 -51.97 -5.55
C ILE A 2 -41.38 -51.07 -4.84
N LEU A 3 -40.67 -50.07 -5.41
CA LEU A 3 -40.77 -49.24 -6.63
C LEU A 3 -39.38 -48.68 -7.02
N SER A 4 -39.26 -48.19 -8.26
CA SER A 4 -38.25 -47.25 -8.76
C SER A 4 -38.13 -45.95 -7.92
N PRO A 5 -37.07 -45.15 -8.11
CA PRO A 5 -37.34 -43.87 -8.78
C PRO A 5 -36.25 -43.32 -9.73
N SER A 6 -36.75 -42.72 -10.82
CA SER A 6 -36.40 -41.38 -11.30
C SER A 6 -35.00 -41.10 -11.86
N THR A 7 -34.89 -41.29 -13.17
CA THR A 7 -34.12 -40.42 -14.09
C THR A 7 -34.50 -38.95 -13.93
N ASN A 8 -33.51 -38.08 -13.70
CA ASN A 8 -33.58 -36.66 -14.09
C ASN A 8 -32.18 -36.16 -14.45
N VAL A 9 -31.91 -36.20 -15.76
CA VAL A 9 -30.79 -35.52 -16.41
C VAL A 9 -31.22 -34.07 -16.59
N VAL A 10 -30.67 -33.14 -15.80
CA VAL A 10 -30.84 -31.71 -16.04
C VAL A 10 -29.88 -31.29 -17.14
N LYS A 11 -30.42 -31.21 -18.36
CA LYS A 11 -29.78 -30.63 -19.53
C LYS A 11 -29.76 -29.11 -19.36
N MET A 12 -28.63 -28.53 -18.98
CA MET A 12 -28.47 -27.08 -18.94
C MET A 12 -28.37 -26.57 -20.39
N ILE A 13 -29.38 -25.83 -20.82
CA ILE A 13 -29.46 -25.17 -22.12
C ILE A 13 -28.53 -23.95 -22.06
N ILE A 14 -27.46 -23.96 -22.85
CA ILE A 14 -26.60 -22.81 -23.08
C ILE A 14 -27.37 -21.88 -24.01
N GLY A 15 -27.84 -20.74 -23.49
CA GLY A 15 -28.36 -19.65 -24.28
C GLY A 15 -27.22 -18.76 -24.78
N ASP A 16 -27.10 -18.64 -26.10
CA ASP A 16 -26.13 -17.77 -26.78
C ASP A 16 -26.41 -16.29 -26.44
N LEU A 17 -25.52 -15.67 -25.66
CA LEU A 17 -25.46 -14.23 -25.50
C LEU A 17 -24.35 -13.68 -26.40
N ALA A 18 -24.77 -12.97 -27.44
CA ALA A 18 -23.89 -12.30 -28.40
C ALA A 18 -23.02 -11.22 -27.72
N ILE A 19 -21.71 -11.30 -27.95
CA ILE A 19 -20.69 -10.34 -27.51
C ILE A 19 -20.62 -9.20 -28.56
N PRO A 20 -20.77 -7.92 -28.20
CA PRO A 20 -20.52 -6.83 -29.14
C PRO A 20 -19.02 -6.61 -29.35
N ARG A 21 -18.60 -6.51 -30.62
CA ARG A 21 -17.22 -6.20 -31.05
C ARG A 21 -16.73 -4.89 -30.44
N LEU A 22 -15.61 -4.93 -29.71
CA LEU A 22 -14.83 -3.74 -29.38
C LEU A 22 -14.01 -3.31 -30.62
N ARG A 23 -14.02 -2.01 -30.91
CA ARG A 23 -13.25 -1.39 -31.99
C ARG A 23 -11.76 -1.39 -31.64
N GLU A 24 -10.93 -1.70 -32.63
CA GLU A 24 -9.47 -1.63 -32.57
C GLU A 24 -8.98 -0.18 -32.34
N VAL A 25 -7.98 -0.03 -31.48
CA VAL A 25 -7.25 1.22 -31.21
C VAL A 25 -5.97 1.22 -32.06
N PRO A 26 -5.68 2.26 -32.86
CA PRO A 26 -4.48 2.28 -33.69
C PRO A 26 -3.22 2.66 -32.91
N ASP A 27 -2.14 1.99 -33.31
CA ASP A 27 -0.76 2.03 -32.82
C ASP A 27 -0.12 3.45 -32.91
N GLN A 28 0.44 3.95 -31.80
CA GLN A 28 1.21 5.19 -31.77
C GLN A 28 2.70 4.89 -31.87
N ARG A 29 3.21 4.87 -33.10
CA ARG A 29 4.64 4.85 -33.38
C ARG A 29 5.12 6.25 -33.82
N THR A 30 6.09 6.76 -33.06
CA THR A 30 7.12 7.76 -33.40
C THR A 30 6.74 9.21 -33.73
N MET A 31 7.29 10.13 -32.93
CA MET A 31 7.96 11.41 -33.27
C MET A 31 8.14 12.16 -31.94
N GLY A 32 9.26 12.74 -31.54
CA GLY A 32 10.38 13.37 -32.24
C GLY A 32 10.72 14.59 -31.37
N ARG A 33 11.93 14.64 -30.82
CA ARG A 33 12.38 15.60 -29.80
C ARG A 33 12.73 16.94 -30.47
N SER A 34 12.28 18.07 -29.94
CA SER A 34 12.92 19.36 -30.24
C SER A 34 12.74 20.40 -29.12
N GLN A 35 13.91 20.76 -28.57
CA GLN A 35 14.37 22.01 -27.94
C GLN A 35 13.38 23.20 -27.86
N CYS A 36 13.32 23.84 -26.69
CA CYS A 36 12.74 25.16 -26.49
C CYS A 36 13.86 26.21 -26.43
N ASP A 37 13.92 27.12 -27.39
CA ASP A 37 14.62 28.40 -27.25
C ASP A 37 13.60 29.53 -27.46
N SER A 38 13.45 30.38 -26.44
CA SER A 38 12.68 31.63 -26.48
C SER A 38 13.46 32.70 -27.25
N PRO A 39 12.78 33.67 -27.91
CA PRO A 39 12.75 35.01 -27.30
C PRO A 39 11.48 35.87 -27.59
N GLU A 40 11.30 36.83 -26.68
CA GLU A 40 10.69 38.18 -26.83
C GLU A 40 9.19 38.38 -27.10
N LEU A 41 8.58 39.09 -26.14
CA LEU A 41 7.20 39.60 -26.11
C LEU A 41 7.10 40.92 -26.90
N ASN A 42 6.17 41.00 -27.85
CA ASN A 42 5.66 42.27 -28.40
C ASN A 42 4.11 42.22 -28.44
N PRO A 43 3.37 43.18 -27.85
CA PRO A 43 1.93 43.08 -27.66
C PRO A 43 1.16 43.76 -28.81
N SER A 44 1.16 43.17 -30.00
CA SER A 44 0.21 43.58 -31.05
C SER A 44 -0.02 42.51 -32.11
N CYS A 45 -0.56 41.37 -31.70
CA CYS A 45 -1.21 40.46 -32.64
C CYS A 45 -2.52 39.97 -32.03
N ILE A 46 -3.55 40.81 -32.16
CA ILE A 46 -4.93 40.33 -32.17
C ILE A 46 -5.13 39.71 -33.55
N CYS A 47 -5.06 38.38 -33.64
CA CYS A 47 -5.63 37.63 -34.75
C CYS A 47 -6.50 36.51 -34.17
N CYS A 48 -7.80 36.59 -34.44
CA CYS A 48 -8.79 35.62 -34.02
C CYS A 48 -8.53 34.26 -34.71
N SER A 49 -8.24 33.22 -33.91
CA SER A 49 -8.59 31.85 -34.25
C SER A 49 -8.67 31.02 -32.98
N TRP A 50 -9.88 30.81 -32.47
CA TRP A 50 -10.14 29.79 -31.46
C TRP A 50 -10.01 28.41 -32.09
N LYS A 51 -8.79 27.89 -32.23
CA LYS A 51 -8.58 26.46 -32.51
C LYS A 51 -7.43 25.91 -31.68
N HIS A 52 -7.85 25.23 -30.62
CA HIS A 52 -7.15 24.14 -29.94
C HIS A 52 -5.89 24.48 -29.13
N LEU A 53 -6.03 25.32 -28.10
CA LEU A 53 -5.27 25.02 -26.88
C LEU A 53 -5.82 23.71 -26.31
N LYS A 54 -5.14 22.59 -26.58
CA LYS A 54 -5.34 21.38 -25.78
C LYS A 54 -4.74 21.66 -24.42
N PHE A 55 -5.57 22.14 -23.49
CA PHE A 55 -5.25 22.09 -22.07
C PHE A 55 -5.15 20.61 -21.69
N TYR A 56 -3.92 20.12 -21.58
CA TYR A 56 -3.68 18.83 -20.94
C TYR A 56 -3.95 19.02 -19.45
N ALA A 57 -5.17 18.73 -19.03
CA ALA A 57 -5.48 18.61 -17.61
C ALA A 57 -4.63 17.45 -17.06
N ALA A 58 -3.69 17.77 -16.16
CA ALA A 58 -3.05 16.76 -15.36
C ALA A 58 -4.14 16.11 -14.49
N SER A 59 -4.49 14.86 -14.80
CA SER A 59 -5.40 14.07 -13.98
C SER A 59 -4.68 13.74 -12.66
N LYS A 60 -4.81 14.62 -11.66
CA LYS A 60 -4.46 14.27 -10.27
C LYS A 60 -5.34 13.08 -9.91
N ARG A 61 -4.76 11.88 -9.76
CA ARG A 61 -5.49 10.75 -9.19
C ARG A 61 -5.94 11.20 -7.80
N LEU A 62 -7.23 11.44 -7.62
CA LEU A 62 -7.78 11.81 -6.33
C LEU A 62 -7.79 10.54 -5.48
N SER A 63 -6.68 10.25 -4.81
CA SER A 63 -6.62 9.13 -3.89
C SER A 63 -7.42 9.44 -2.62
N THR A 64 -8.24 8.48 -2.22
CA THR A 64 -9.08 8.54 -1.02
C THR A 64 -8.20 8.65 0.22
N ALA A 65 -8.69 9.35 1.25
CA ALA A 65 -8.02 9.40 2.54
C ALA A 65 -8.12 8.04 3.24
N VAL A 66 -7.04 7.61 3.87
CA VAL A 66 -7.07 6.47 4.80
C VAL A 66 -7.79 6.94 6.06
N LEU A 67 -8.74 6.16 6.55
CA LEU A 67 -9.55 6.49 7.72
C LEU A 67 -9.10 5.69 8.96
N ASP A 68 -9.14 6.34 10.11
CA ASP A 68 -8.97 5.70 11.40
C ASP A 68 -10.25 4.96 11.83
N THR A 69 -10.21 4.33 13.00
CA THR A 69 -11.33 3.57 13.57
C THR A 69 -12.53 4.43 13.95
N ASN A 70 -12.38 5.77 14.00
CA ASN A 70 -13.47 6.72 14.21
C ASN A 70 -14.01 7.29 12.89
N GLY A 71 -13.47 6.85 11.75
CA GLY A 71 -13.85 7.33 10.42
C GLY A 71 -13.22 8.68 10.05
N LEU A 72 -12.21 9.15 10.79
CA LEU A 72 -11.51 10.39 10.51
C LEU A 72 -10.26 10.12 9.65
N PRO A 73 -9.89 11.04 8.75
CA PRO A 73 -8.66 10.91 7.97
C PRO A 73 -7.42 10.77 8.85
N LEU A 74 -6.48 9.90 8.44
CA LEU A 74 -5.15 9.86 9.02
C LEU A 74 -4.37 11.12 8.64
N GLU A 75 -3.64 11.67 9.60
CA GLU A 75 -2.88 12.90 9.48
C GLU A 75 -1.37 12.63 9.57
N THR A 76 -0.57 13.38 8.82
CA THR A 76 0.89 13.29 8.88
C THR A 76 1.40 13.65 10.28
N GLY A 77 2.37 12.89 10.78
CA GLY A 77 2.99 13.13 12.09
C GLY A 77 2.11 12.88 13.31
N VAL A 78 0.83 12.51 13.13
CA VAL A 78 -0.04 12.06 14.22
C VAL A 78 0.22 10.57 14.49
N GLU A 79 0.17 10.19 15.76
CA GLU A 79 0.41 8.83 16.21
C GLU A 79 -0.84 7.95 16.10
N TYR A 80 -0.66 6.75 15.55
CA TYR A 80 -1.70 5.74 15.43
C TYR A 80 -1.20 4.37 15.85
N TYR A 81 -2.02 3.60 16.55
CA TYR A 81 -1.82 2.16 16.68
C TYR A 81 -2.29 1.46 15.40
N ALA A 82 -1.43 0.64 14.80
CA ALA A 82 -1.80 -0.26 13.72
C ALA A 82 -2.29 -1.60 14.32
N LEU A 83 -3.60 -1.75 14.41
CA LEU A 83 -4.27 -2.87 15.05
C LEU A 83 -4.72 -3.90 14.01
N PRO A 84 -4.83 -5.18 14.37
CA PRO A 84 -5.42 -6.16 13.47
C PRO A 84 -6.88 -5.80 13.19
N ALA A 85 -7.26 -5.92 11.92
CA ALA A 85 -8.65 -5.78 11.51
C ALA A 85 -9.50 -7.00 11.87
N ILE A 86 -8.86 -8.15 12.09
CA ILE A 86 -9.49 -9.40 12.53
C ILE A 86 -9.34 -9.50 14.05
N THR A 87 -10.44 -9.63 14.78
CA THR A 87 -10.41 -9.76 16.25
C THR A 87 -9.82 -11.10 16.68
N ASP A 88 -9.31 -11.16 17.91
CA ASP A 88 -8.87 -12.40 18.56
C ASP A 88 -7.72 -13.17 17.87
N VAL A 89 -6.97 -12.50 16.96
CA VAL A 89 -5.86 -13.11 16.20
C VAL A 89 -4.47 -12.57 16.57
N ALA A 90 -4.36 -11.33 17.07
CA ALA A 90 -3.10 -10.72 17.50
C ALA A 90 -3.35 -9.42 18.27
N GLY A 91 -2.29 -8.83 18.82
CA GLY A 91 -2.26 -7.41 19.18
C GLY A 91 -1.75 -6.53 18.03
N GLY A 92 -1.52 -5.26 18.35
CA GLY A 92 -1.05 -4.29 17.36
C GLY A 92 0.39 -4.48 16.92
N LEU A 93 0.84 -3.66 15.99
CA LEU A 93 2.21 -3.70 15.48
C LEU A 93 3.22 -3.22 16.52
N THR A 94 4.36 -3.90 16.58
CA THR A 94 5.40 -3.69 17.58
C THR A 94 6.80 -3.93 17.00
N LEU A 95 7.81 -3.70 17.83
CA LEU A 95 9.22 -3.95 17.52
C LEU A 95 9.63 -5.31 18.10
N ILE A 96 10.11 -6.21 17.24
CA ILE A 96 10.51 -7.56 17.61
C ILE A 96 12.02 -7.70 17.52
N ASN A 97 12.63 -8.15 18.60
CA ASN A 97 14.01 -8.59 18.57
C ASN A 97 14.06 -10.06 18.08
N ARG A 98 14.27 -10.28 16.76
CA ARG A 98 14.31 -11.64 16.16
C ARG A 98 15.54 -12.43 16.65
N ASN A 99 16.71 -11.82 16.61
CA ASN A 99 18.02 -12.50 16.74
C ASN A 99 18.86 -12.05 17.96
N ASN A 100 18.25 -11.41 18.95
CA ASN A 100 18.94 -10.75 20.07
C ASN A 100 19.95 -9.68 19.63
N SER A 101 19.68 -8.99 18.52
CA SER A 101 20.54 -7.98 17.92
C SER A 101 19.73 -6.85 17.29
N CYS A 102 20.39 -5.74 17.01
CA CYS A 102 19.85 -4.66 16.18
C CYS A 102 20.18 -4.90 14.69
N PRO A 103 19.38 -4.37 13.74
CA PRO A 103 18.12 -3.64 13.96
C PRO A 103 16.96 -4.53 14.41
N LEU A 104 15.92 -3.91 14.95
CA LEU A 104 14.68 -4.61 15.31
C LEU A 104 13.81 -4.86 14.07
N TYR A 105 12.95 -5.85 14.18
CA TYR A 105 12.01 -6.26 13.13
C TYR A 105 10.65 -5.65 13.40
N VAL A 106 9.89 -5.39 12.35
CA VAL A 106 8.48 -5.05 12.47
C VAL A 106 7.70 -6.34 12.71
N GLY A 107 6.82 -6.36 13.70
CA GLY A 107 6.02 -7.53 14.02
C GLY A 107 4.70 -7.20 14.68
N GLN A 108 4.01 -8.21 15.18
CA GLN A 108 2.76 -8.08 15.93
C GLN A 108 2.93 -8.59 17.35
N GLU A 109 2.27 -7.90 18.28
CA GLU A 109 2.08 -8.41 19.63
C GLU A 109 1.31 -9.75 19.60
N PRO A 110 1.66 -10.73 20.46
CA PRO A 110 0.94 -11.98 20.57
C PRO A 110 -0.44 -11.80 21.21
N ILE A 111 -1.27 -12.85 21.19
CA ILE A 111 -2.64 -12.85 21.74
C ILE A 111 -2.68 -12.97 23.29
N ALA A 112 -1.56 -13.19 23.96
CA ALA A 112 -1.55 -13.65 25.35
C ALA A 112 -1.71 -12.54 26.39
N PRO A 113 -2.18 -12.89 27.60
CA PRO A 113 -3.57 -12.80 28.08
C PRO A 113 -4.21 -11.40 28.02
N VAL A 114 -3.44 -10.35 27.72
CA VAL A 114 -3.93 -8.99 27.49
C VAL A 114 -3.42 -8.55 26.12
N VAL A 115 -4.34 -8.32 25.19
CA VAL A 115 -4.00 -7.88 23.84
C VAL A 115 -3.40 -6.47 23.91
N SER A 116 -2.10 -6.36 23.65
CA SER A 116 -1.39 -5.08 23.59
C SER A 116 -1.67 -4.36 22.26
N GLN A 117 -1.74 -3.03 22.30
CA GLN A 117 -1.88 -2.19 21.10
C GLN A 117 -0.56 -2.05 20.33
N GLY A 118 0.55 -2.55 20.90
CA GLY A 118 1.88 -2.39 20.34
C GLY A 118 2.41 -0.96 20.48
N PHE A 119 3.30 -0.55 19.57
CA PHE A 119 3.84 0.81 19.54
C PHE A 119 3.11 1.67 18.51
N PRO A 120 2.89 2.97 18.80
CA PRO A 120 2.35 3.88 17.81
C PRO A 120 3.26 4.01 16.60
N VAL A 121 2.66 4.28 15.44
CA VAL A 121 3.36 4.67 14.21
C VAL A 121 2.95 6.07 13.79
N THR A 122 3.87 6.80 13.19
CA THR A 122 3.60 8.02 12.44
C THR A 122 3.82 7.76 10.96
N PHE A 123 3.05 8.47 10.14
CA PHE A 123 3.14 8.42 8.70
C PHE A 123 3.65 9.77 8.17
N LYS A 124 4.48 9.72 7.14
CA LYS A 124 4.92 10.89 6.39
C LYS A 124 4.73 10.64 4.89
N PRO A 125 3.85 11.39 4.21
CA PRO A 125 3.69 11.29 2.76
C PRO A 125 4.98 11.62 2.00
N TYR A 126 5.18 10.99 0.85
CA TYR A 126 6.22 11.38 -0.10
C TYR A 126 5.99 12.78 -0.68
N ALA A 127 4.72 13.11 -0.99
CA ALA A 127 4.36 14.42 -1.51
C ALA A 127 4.54 15.50 -0.43
N GLU A 128 5.45 16.45 -0.69
CA GLU A 128 5.71 17.56 0.22
C GLU A 128 4.44 18.41 0.46
N GLY A 129 4.20 18.76 1.73
CA GLY A 129 3.06 19.57 2.14
C GLY A 129 1.72 18.85 2.21
N GLU A 130 1.64 17.56 1.82
CA GLU A 130 0.43 16.77 2.05
C GLU A 130 0.28 16.48 3.55
N THR A 131 -0.87 16.85 4.11
CA THR A 131 -1.17 16.66 5.53
C THR A 131 -2.03 15.43 5.80
N ILE A 132 -2.68 14.88 4.78
CA ILE A 132 -3.59 13.74 4.88
C ILE A 132 -2.94 12.50 4.27
N ILE A 133 -3.01 11.39 4.99
CA ILE A 133 -2.56 10.10 4.48
C ILE A 133 -3.59 9.55 3.51
N ARG A 134 -3.16 9.26 2.29
CA ARG A 134 -4.05 8.79 1.21
C ARG A 134 -3.67 7.41 0.73
N GLU A 135 -4.68 6.67 0.29
CA GLU A 135 -4.52 5.32 -0.23
C GLU A 135 -3.63 5.29 -1.48
N SER A 136 -2.82 4.25 -1.63
CA SER A 136 -1.97 4.02 -2.82
C SER A 136 -1.02 5.18 -3.15
N ARG A 137 -0.60 5.94 -2.13
CA ARG A 137 0.43 6.97 -2.23
C ARG A 137 1.66 6.53 -1.43
N ASP A 138 2.83 6.89 -1.92
CA ASP A 138 4.08 6.55 -1.25
C ASP A 138 4.18 7.33 0.06
N LEU A 139 4.53 6.64 1.15
CA LEU A 139 4.72 7.21 2.48
C LEU A 139 5.78 6.42 3.25
N THR A 140 6.42 7.05 4.23
CA THR A 140 7.29 6.34 5.18
C THR A 140 6.51 6.06 6.47
N VAL A 141 6.87 4.97 7.14
CA VAL A 141 6.28 4.56 8.43
C VAL A 141 7.36 4.53 9.49
N THR A 142 7.11 5.12 10.66
CA THR A 142 8.10 5.16 11.75
C THR A 142 7.44 4.87 13.09
N PHE A 143 7.94 3.87 13.83
CA PHE A 143 7.46 3.64 15.20
C PHE A 143 7.87 4.78 16.13
N GLN A 144 6.96 5.23 16.98
CA GLN A 144 7.22 6.12 18.11
C GLN A 144 7.46 5.26 19.35
N ALA A 145 8.71 4.84 19.53
CA ALA A 145 9.12 3.98 20.63
C ALA A 145 10.56 4.28 21.04
N PHE A 146 10.83 4.21 22.35
CA PHE A 146 12.20 4.22 22.87
C PHE A 146 12.80 2.83 22.76
N THR A 147 13.96 2.73 22.13
CA THR A 147 14.67 1.45 21.94
C THR A 147 16.12 1.59 22.40
N ASN A 148 16.75 0.46 22.70
CA ASN A 148 18.19 0.39 22.97
C ASN A 148 19.04 0.29 21.69
N CYS A 149 18.41 0.22 20.52
CA CYS A 149 19.09 0.28 19.23
C CYS A 149 19.36 1.76 18.87
N ILE A 150 20.58 2.04 18.40
CA ILE A 150 20.98 3.39 17.95
C ILE A 150 20.31 3.75 16.62
N GLN A 151 19.93 2.74 15.84
CA GLN A 151 19.29 2.89 14.55
C GLN A 151 17.88 3.49 14.69
N SER A 152 17.44 4.17 13.62
CA SER A 152 16.06 4.65 13.47
C SER A 152 15.03 3.53 13.63
N THR A 153 13.83 3.91 14.05
CA THR A 153 12.63 3.05 14.06
C THR A 153 11.80 3.17 12.78
N ALA A 154 12.31 3.89 11.77
CA ALA A 154 11.73 3.97 10.45
C ALA A 154 11.80 2.62 9.73
N TRP A 155 10.73 2.26 9.04
CA TRP A 155 10.58 0.97 8.41
C TRP A 155 11.30 0.89 7.07
N ARG A 156 11.82 -0.30 6.79
CA ARG A 156 12.37 -0.67 5.49
C ARG A 156 12.17 -2.16 5.21
N VAL A 157 12.34 -2.53 3.96
CA VAL A 157 12.36 -3.92 3.52
C VAL A 157 13.79 -4.45 3.69
N GLY A 158 13.91 -5.54 4.43
CA GLY A 158 15.15 -6.28 4.58
C GLY A 158 15.48 -7.12 3.34
N GLU A 159 16.64 -7.75 3.37
CA GLU A 159 17.02 -8.71 2.33
C GLU A 159 16.08 -9.92 2.32
N GLU A 160 16.06 -10.63 1.19
CA GLU A 160 15.36 -11.90 1.10
C GLU A 160 16.05 -12.94 1.96
N ASP A 161 15.30 -13.50 2.90
CA ASP A 161 15.73 -14.59 3.75
C ASP A 161 15.62 -15.89 2.95
N LEU A 162 16.76 -16.54 2.70
CA LEU A 162 16.85 -17.70 1.80
C LEU A 162 16.18 -18.96 2.38
N GLU A 163 15.98 -19.03 3.68
CA GLU A 163 15.33 -20.16 4.34
C GLU A 163 13.80 -20.09 4.15
N THR A 164 13.23 -18.91 4.36
CA THR A 164 11.78 -18.69 4.30
C THR A 164 11.30 -18.24 2.92
N GLY A 165 12.20 -17.73 2.07
CA GLY A 165 11.89 -17.09 0.80
C GLY A 165 11.09 -15.78 0.98
N ARG A 166 11.16 -15.16 2.16
CA ARG A 166 10.41 -13.95 2.52
C ARG A 166 11.34 -12.76 2.67
N ARG A 167 10.78 -11.56 2.47
CA ARG A 167 11.48 -10.31 2.80
C ARG A 167 10.88 -9.74 4.07
N PHE A 168 11.68 -9.66 5.13
CA PHE A 168 11.22 -9.16 6.42
C PHE A 168 11.11 -7.64 6.41
N LEU A 169 10.11 -7.09 7.08
CA LEU A 169 10.12 -5.66 7.40
C LEU A 169 10.98 -5.46 8.66
N VAL A 170 11.96 -4.59 8.54
CA VAL A 170 12.93 -4.26 9.58
C VAL A 170 12.93 -2.75 9.82
N THR A 171 13.58 -2.30 10.89
CA THR A 171 13.80 -0.88 11.14
C THR A 171 15.25 -0.48 10.87
N GLY A 172 15.49 0.84 10.83
CA GLY A 172 16.83 1.40 10.81
C GLY A 172 17.32 1.77 9.42
N GLY A 173 18.40 2.55 9.38
CA GLY A 173 18.91 3.13 8.12
C GLY A 173 17.92 4.12 7.50
N GLU A 174 18.00 4.26 6.18
CA GLU A 174 17.04 5.05 5.39
C GLU A 174 15.70 4.32 5.28
N ALA A 175 14.62 5.09 5.42
CA ALA A 175 13.25 4.57 5.35
C ALA A 175 12.87 4.22 3.91
N ASP A 176 12.19 3.10 3.73
CA ASP A 176 11.55 2.79 2.45
C ASP A 176 10.15 3.43 2.36
N TYR A 177 9.67 3.51 1.12
CA TYR A 177 8.31 3.96 0.82
C TYR A 177 7.36 2.77 0.72
N PHE A 178 6.33 2.84 1.55
CA PHE A 178 5.18 1.96 1.57
C PHE A 178 3.96 2.69 1.04
N ALA A 179 2.88 1.96 0.82
CA ALA A 179 1.56 2.48 0.57
C ALA A 179 0.54 1.75 1.43
N ILE A 180 -0.55 2.43 1.76
CA ILE A 180 -1.72 1.83 2.41
C ILE A 180 -2.78 1.61 1.35
N GLN A 181 -3.32 0.41 1.23
CA GLN A 181 -4.37 0.07 0.27
C GLN A 181 -5.61 -0.40 1.00
N SER A 182 -6.79 0.05 0.57
CA SER A 182 -8.04 -0.51 1.07
C SER A 182 -8.17 -1.99 0.68
N THR A 183 -8.69 -2.79 1.61
CA THR A 183 -8.99 -4.21 1.41
C THR A 183 -10.30 -4.56 2.09
N THR A 184 -10.78 -5.78 1.88
CA THR A 184 -11.95 -6.28 2.62
C THR A 184 -11.61 -6.36 4.11
N GLY A 185 -12.32 -5.59 4.94
CA GLY A 185 -12.15 -5.60 6.39
C GLY A 185 -11.16 -4.58 6.95
N GLY A 186 -10.45 -3.80 6.13
CA GLY A 186 -9.53 -2.77 6.62
C GLY A 186 -8.56 -2.29 5.55
N TYR A 187 -7.28 -2.16 5.93
CA TYR A 187 -6.21 -1.74 5.04
C TYR A 187 -5.07 -2.74 5.02
N SER A 188 -4.42 -2.90 3.86
CA SER A 188 -3.17 -3.62 3.74
C SER A 188 -2.01 -2.64 3.57
N LEU A 189 -0.90 -2.92 4.26
CA LEU A 189 0.37 -2.24 4.03
C LEU A 189 1.08 -2.90 2.84
N VAL A 190 1.56 -2.12 1.90
CA VAL A 190 2.13 -2.60 0.64
C VAL A 190 3.47 -1.93 0.41
N TRP A 191 4.46 -2.69 -0.06
CA TRP A 191 5.71 -2.14 -0.58
C TRP A 191 5.74 -2.31 -2.09
N CYS A 192 5.64 -1.18 -2.78
CA CYS A 192 5.68 -1.06 -4.23
C CYS A 192 5.91 0.43 -4.57
N PRO A 193 7.12 0.96 -4.37
CA PRO A 193 7.39 2.38 -4.56
C PRO A 193 7.08 2.80 -6.00
N THR A 194 6.23 3.81 -6.16
CA THR A 194 5.80 4.33 -7.48
C THR A 194 6.09 5.81 -7.67
N GLU A 195 6.09 6.58 -6.59
CA GLU A 195 6.33 8.02 -6.64
C GLU A 195 7.77 8.35 -6.30
N SER A 196 8.28 7.67 -5.28
CA SER A 196 9.68 7.72 -4.85
C SER A 196 10.62 7.11 -5.89
N CYS A 197 10.13 6.16 -6.70
CA CYS A 197 10.87 5.65 -7.85
C CYS A 197 9.97 5.29 -9.05
N PRO A 198 9.62 6.25 -9.92
CA PRO A 198 8.71 6.02 -11.05
C PRO A 198 9.23 5.08 -12.13
N THR A 199 10.54 4.88 -12.21
CA THR A 199 11.20 4.01 -13.20
C THR A 199 11.52 2.63 -12.64
N CYS A 200 11.45 2.44 -11.31
CA CYS A 200 11.69 1.16 -10.68
C CYS A 200 10.59 0.16 -11.04
N LYS A 201 10.96 -1.11 -11.19
CA LYS A 201 10.03 -2.24 -11.31
C LYS A 201 10.39 -3.33 -10.31
N PRO A 202 10.29 -3.06 -9.01
CA PRO A 202 10.69 -4.02 -8.00
C PRO A 202 9.65 -5.16 -7.89
N ARG A 203 10.01 -6.26 -7.23
CA ARG A 203 9.04 -7.28 -6.82
C ARG A 203 8.14 -6.67 -5.75
N CYS A 204 6.95 -6.22 -6.12
CA CYS A 204 5.98 -5.65 -5.20
C CYS A 204 5.40 -6.72 -4.26
N GLY A 205 5.01 -6.33 -3.05
CA GLY A 205 4.43 -7.25 -2.08
C GLY A 205 3.56 -6.56 -1.04
N SER A 206 2.52 -7.26 -0.60
CA SER A 206 1.71 -6.86 0.55
C SER A 206 2.31 -7.44 1.83
N ALA A 207 2.22 -6.68 2.91
CA ALA A 207 2.65 -7.11 4.23
C ALA A 207 1.69 -8.16 4.79
N GLY A 208 2.28 -9.28 5.21
CA GLY A 208 1.64 -10.41 5.85
C GLY A 208 2.38 -10.82 7.12
N ILE A 209 1.91 -11.88 7.78
CA ILE A 209 2.50 -12.38 9.02
C ILE A 209 3.18 -13.72 8.79
N LEU A 210 4.44 -13.83 9.23
CA LEU A 210 5.15 -15.09 9.40
C LEU A 210 5.33 -15.35 10.89
N ILE A 211 5.02 -16.55 11.33
CA ILE A 211 5.27 -16.97 12.72
C ILE A 211 6.56 -17.79 12.72
N GLU A 212 7.55 -17.31 13.45
CA GLU A 212 8.85 -17.96 13.63
C GLU A 212 9.23 -17.93 15.11
N ASN A 213 9.53 -19.08 15.72
CA ASN A 213 9.95 -19.16 17.13
C ASN A 213 9.02 -18.39 18.10
N ASN A 214 7.69 -18.54 17.90
CA ASN A 214 6.63 -17.82 18.61
C ASN A 214 6.62 -16.28 18.45
N LYS A 215 7.42 -15.74 17.53
CA LYS A 215 7.42 -14.33 17.15
C LYS A 215 6.58 -14.16 15.89
N ARG A 216 5.74 -13.11 15.85
CA ARG A 216 4.90 -12.78 14.70
C ARG A 216 5.59 -11.65 13.94
N LEU A 217 6.28 -11.99 12.87
CA LEU A 217 7.09 -11.07 12.08
C LEU A 217 6.29 -10.58 10.88
N LEU A 218 6.37 -9.29 10.59
CA LEU A 218 5.76 -8.70 9.41
C LEU A 218 6.69 -8.94 8.22
N VAL A 219 6.17 -9.56 7.17
CA VAL A 219 6.94 -9.97 6.00
C VAL A 219 6.21 -9.58 4.71
N LEU A 220 6.95 -9.33 3.65
CA LEU A 220 6.44 -9.42 2.28
C LEU A 220 6.54 -10.87 1.81
N ASP A 221 5.94 -11.19 0.68
CA ASP A 221 6.08 -12.54 0.12
C ASP A 221 4.80 -13.39 0.30
N GLY A 222 4.02 -13.11 1.34
CA GLY A 222 2.95 -13.97 1.84
C GLY A 222 1.53 -13.42 1.65
N PRO A 223 0.52 -14.08 2.26
CA PRO A 223 -0.84 -13.56 2.31
C PRO A 223 -0.89 -12.22 3.05
N ALA A 224 -1.56 -11.23 2.48
CA ALA A 224 -1.72 -9.92 3.10
C ALA A 224 -2.48 -10.04 4.42
N PHE A 225 -2.03 -9.30 5.43
CA PHE A 225 -2.73 -9.19 6.72
C PHE A 225 -3.43 -7.82 6.82
N PRO A 226 -4.74 -7.77 7.12
CA PRO A 226 -5.48 -6.51 7.18
C PRO A 226 -5.31 -5.82 8.54
N PHE A 227 -5.16 -4.50 8.50
CA PHE A 227 -4.99 -3.61 9.64
C PHE A 227 -6.08 -2.53 9.68
N ARG A 228 -6.29 -1.97 10.86
CA ARG A 228 -7.04 -0.74 11.10
C ARG A 228 -6.20 0.18 11.97
N PHE A 229 -6.40 1.49 11.85
CA PHE A 229 -5.60 2.47 12.55
C PHE A 229 -6.42 3.14 13.63
N SER A 230 -5.96 3.13 14.87
CA SER A 230 -6.58 3.83 15.99
C SER A 230 -5.70 5.00 16.38
N ARG A 231 -6.22 6.22 16.37
CA ARG A 231 -5.48 7.40 16.85
C ARG A 231 -5.06 7.21 18.30
N VAL A 232 -3.83 7.62 18.64
CA VAL A 232 -3.38 7.71 20.03
C VAL A 232 -3.97 8.98 20.66
N ASN A 233 -4.49 8.85 21.88
CA ASN A 233 -5.04 9.97 22.65
C ASN A 233 -3.98 10.67 23.49
#